data_AF-A0A2V2RGS3-F1
#
_entry.id   AF-A0A2V2RGS3-F1
#
_cell.length_a   1.000
_cell.length_b   1.000
_cell.length_c   1.000
_cell.angle_alpha   90.00
_cell.angle_beta   90.00
_cell.angle_gamma   90.00
#
_symmetry.space_group_name_H-M   'P 1'
#
loop_
_entity.id
_entity.type
_entity.pdbx_description
1 polymer ?
#
loop_
_entity_poly.entity_id
_entity_poly.type
_entity_poly.pdbx_seq_one_letter_code
_entity_poly.pdbx_strand_id
1 'polypeptide(L)'
;MMKPSAFLLAVLCLFTVTIDADQTVDLNVVHKIKEEAFSNGHVMDNLRNLSDVHGPRLTGSPEFQDAAEWVVQQLKEWGISDAHLEPWGEFGRSWSLRRFQAHLIQPRYMPLIAFPKAWTSGTSGSVHSSVVYAPFSQSWEESPRDSSKILERVQKYISEQKGKLRGKIVLIDPIRKLKEPTEAPSRRLDDKDLSKLNDEPTPFQFPQWDWPMTKLPDDPEQRKDLYAALPLEVKADMWEHEQEAYDQLNAFLRDEGVLAAFNMDSRGTGGILFAEEGGSWHTGAPIPPPLIVVEPEQYLRMARLLQNKIPVEVELQLDVDMKEGPVQGNNVVAEIPGGKKKDEIVMLGGHLDSWHSGTGATDNGAGCAVTMEVMRVLKALNLNLDRTVRLGLWSGEEQALYGSRYYIRKNFGDPVTMK
;
A
#
# COMPACT_ATOMS: atom_id res chain seq x y z
N MET A 1 -30.68 82.90 3.70
CA MET A 1 -29.44 83.05 4.49
C MET A 1 -28.56 81.83 4.27
N MET A 2 -27.24 82.04 4.38
CA MET A 2 -26.12 81.24 3.87
C MET A 2 -25.98 79.77 4.37
N LYS A 3 -25.29 78.97 3.54
CA LYS A 3 -24.62 77.65 3.73
C LYS A 3 -23.77 77.56 5.02
N PRO A 4 -23.43 76.36 5.59
CA PRO A 4 -22.64 75.27 4.93
C PRO A 4 -23.13 73.82 5.22
N SER A 5 -23.14 72.91 4.24
CA SER A 5 -22.03 72.02 3.83
C SER A 5 -21.45 71.17 4.96
N ALA A 6 -21.96 69.94 5.13
CA ALA A 6 -21.28 68.87 5.87
C ALA A 6 -21.05 67.68 4.91
N PHE A 7 -19.79 67.55 4.48
CA PHE A 7 -19.25 66.39 3.78
C PHE A 7 -19.26 65.21 4.77
N LEU A 8 -19.98 64.13 4.47
CA LEU A 8 -19.83 62.87 5.20
C LEU A 8 -18.64 62.12 4.59
N LEU A 9 -17.51 62.12 5.29
CA LEU A 9 -16.32 61.37 4.92
C LEU A 9 -16.60 59.88 5.17
N ALA A 10 -16.76 59.09 4.11
CA ALA A 10 -16.78 57.64 4.21
C ALA A 10 -15.36 57.16 4.55
N VAL A 11 -15.13 56.73 5.79
CA VAL A 11 -13.90 56.05 6.20
C VAL A 11 -13.94 54.65 5.61
N LEU A 12 -13.24 54.46 4.49
CA LEU A 12 -12.95 53.15 3.92
C LEU A 12 -11.94 52.47 4.86
N CYS A 13 -12.39 51.57 5.73
CA CYS A 13 -11.51 50.68 6.47
C CYS A 13 -10.87 49.68 5.48
N LEU A 14 -9.74 50.07 4.90
CA LEU A 14 -8.79 49.17 4.27
C LEU A 14 -8.24 48.24 5.35
N PHE A 15 -8.83 47.05 5.48
CA PHE A 15 -8.14 45.92 6.10
C PHE A 15 -6.96 45.55 5.18
N THR A 16 -5.81 46.14 5.46
CA THR A 16 -4.53 45.58 5.02
C THR A 16 -4.38 44.23 5.70
N VAL A 17 -4.61 43.15 4.96
CA VAL A 17 -4.06 41.84 5.30
C VAL A 17 -2.55 42.01 5.22
N THR A 18 -1.90 42.20 6.37
CA THR A 18 -0.46 41.98 6.47
C THR A 18 -0.24 40.49 6.27
N ILE A 19 0.04 40.10 5.03
CA ILE A 19 0.73 38.84 4.78
C ILE A 19 2.07 39.01 5.51
N ASP A 20 2.26 38.25 6.58
CA ASP A 20 3.49 38.21 7.36
C ASP A 20 4.57 37.52 6.49
N ALA A 21 5.05 38.26 5.49
CA ALA A 21 6.09 37.87 4.57
C ALA A 21 7.44 38.28 5.17
N ASP A 22 7.85 37.66 6.28
CA ASP A 22 9.24 37.76 6.74
C ASP A 22 9.63 36.67 7.77
N GLN A 23 9.62 35.39 7.39
CA GLN A 23 10.54 34.45 8.01
C GLN A 23 11.73 34.28 7.08
N THR A 24 12.74 35.12 7.26
CA THR A 24 14.06 34.89 6.68
C THR A 24 14.57 33.54 7.18
N VAL A 25 14.85 32.61 6.25
CA VAL A 25 15.40 31.30 6.59
C VAL A 25 16.75 31.51 7.25
N ASP A 26 16.90 31.07 8.50
CA ASP A 26 18.19 31.11 9.19
C ASP A 26 19.13 30.07 8.57
N LEU A 27 19.99 30.54 7.65
CA LEU A 27 20.95 29.68 6.96
C LEU A 27 21.93 29.01 7.93
N ASN A 28 22.23 29.59 9.09
CA ASN A 28 23.09 28.94 10.08
C ASN A 28 22.39 27.72 10.68
N VAL A 29 21.08 27.80 10.95
CA VAL A 29 20.29 26.65 11.39
C VAL A 29 20.27 25.57 10.31
N VAL A 30 20.06 25.95 9.04
CA VAL A 30 20.11 24.99 7.92
C VAL A 30 21.47 24.30 7.84
N HIS A 31 22.57 25.03 8.01
CA HIS A 31 23.91 24.45 8.04
C HIS A 31 24.11 23.50 9.22
N LYS A 32 23.64 23.84 10.42
CA LYS A 32 23.69 22.94 11.59
C LYS A 32 22.89 21.65 11.37
N ILE A 33 21.70 21.75 10.78
CA ILE A 33 20.88 20.58 10.42
C ILE A 33 21.62 19.69 9.43
N LYS A 34 22.20 20.28 8.37
CA LYS A 34 22.99 19.52 7.39
C LYS A 34 24.19 18.84 8.05
N GLU A 35 24.97 19.58 8.84
CA GLU A 35 26.13 19.03 9.53
C GLU A 35 25.75 17.85 10.43
N GLU A 36 24.71 18.00 11.26
CA GLU A 36 24.25 16.94 12.15
C GLU A 36 23.72 15.72 11.36
N ALA A 37 22.97 15.93 10.28
CA ALA A 37 22.41 14.87 9.46
C ALA A 37 23.48 14.09 8.65
N PHE A 38 24.53 14.76 8.17
CA PHE A 38 25.56 14.14 7.33
C PHE A 38 26.77 13.63 8.12
N SER A 39 27.11 14.24 9.25
CA SER A 39 28.26 13.84 10.08
C SER A 39 27.89 12.87 11.20
N ASN A 40 26.67 12.94 11.73
CA ASN A 40 26.17 12.06 12.80
C ASN A 40 24.89 11.30 12.39
N GLY A 41 24.72 11.04 11.09
CA GLY A 41 23.48 10.51 10.53
C GLY A 41 23.19 9.06 10.90
N HIS A 42 21.95 8.75 11.30
CA HIS A 42 21.49 7.38 11.61
C HIS A 42 20.52 6.78 10.58
N VAL A 43 20.31 7.43 9.42
CA VAL A 43 19.34 6.99 8.40
C VAL A 43 19.54 5.53 7.98
N MET A 44 20.78 5.13 7.69
CA MET A 44 21.06 3.76 7.25
C MET A 44 20.94 2.73 8.37
N ASP A 45 21.20 3.11 9.62
CA ASP A 45 20.95 2.25 10.77
C ASP A 45 19.45 2.06 11.01
N ASN A 46 18.66 3.14 10.90
CA ASN A 46 17.20 3.08 11.00
C ASN A 46 16.62 2.18 9.90
N LEU A 47 17.07 2.37 8.66
CA LEU A 47 16.64 1.55 7.53
C LEU A 47 17.02 0.09 7.73
N ARG A 48 18.27 -0.20 8.14
CA ARG A 48 18.72 -1.57 8.44
C ARG A 48 17.86 -2.22 9.52
N ASN A 49 17.52 -1.51 10.59
CA ASN A 49 16.65 -2.07 11.62
C ASN A 49 15.24 -2.36 11.07
N LEU A 50 14.65 -1.42 10.35
CA LEU A 50 13.32 -1.61 9.77
C LEU A 50 13.29 -2.76 8.74
N SER A 51 14.26 -2.83 7.83
CA SER A 51 14.24 -3.78 6.71
C SER A 51 14.93 -5.11 7.01
N ASP A 52 16.04 -5.12 7.73
CA ASP A 52 16.85 -6.34 7.87
C ASP A 52 16.62 -7.03 9.21
N VAL A 53 16.29 -6.27 10.26
CA VAL A 53 16.00 -6.82 11.60
C VAL A 53 14.51 -7.14 11.75
N HIS A 54 13.64 -6.15 11.56
CA HIS A 54 12.18 -6.35 11.67
C HIS A 54 11.58 -6.92 10.38
N GLY A 55 12.18 -6.66 9.22
CA GLY A 55 11.78 -7.33 7.98
C GLY A 55 10.43 -6.86 7.45
N PRO A 56 9.61 -7.77 6.88
CA PRO A 56 8.25 -7.46 6.44
C PRO A 56 7.33 -7.08 7.60
N ARG A 57 6.52 -6.04 7.40
CA ARG A 57 5.71 -5.41 8.47
C ARG A 57 4.25 -5.28 8.03
N LEU A 58 3.61 -6.40 7.67
CA LEU A 58 2.25 -6.39 7.15
C LEU A 58 1.27 -5.83 8.19
N THR A 59 0.35 -4.95 7.78
CA THR A 59 -0.63 -4.33 8.69
C THR A 59 -1.39 -5.37 9.51
N GLY A 60 -1.49 -5.09 10.82
CA GLY A 60 -2.16 -5.97 11.77
C GLY A 60 -1.39 -7.25 12.11
N SER A 61 -0.20 -7.46 11.56
CA SER A 61 0.65 -8.60 11.90
C SER A 61 1.45 -8.36 13.20
N PRO A 62 1.90 -9.43 13.88
CA PRO A 62 2.85 -9.31 14.99
C PRO A 62 4.15 -8.60 14.61
N GLU A 63 4.61 -8.78 13.37
CA GLU A 63 5.85 -8.18 12.83
C GLU A 63 5.70 -6.66 12.65
N PHE A 64 4.54 -6.17 12.22
CA PHE A 64 4.25 -4.74 12.24
C PHE A 64 4.30 -4.17 13.67
N GLN A 65 3.65 -4.85 14.61
CA GLN A 65 3.59 -4.41 16.02
C GLN A 65 4.99 -4.32 16.63
N ASP A 66 5.82 -5.33 16.42
CA ASP A 66 7.22 -5.37 16.87
C ASP A 66 8.05 -4.21 16.31
N ALA A 67 7.94 -3.93 15.01
CA ALA A 67 8.62 -2.79 14.39
C ALA A 67 8.13 -1.44 14.94
N ALA A 68 6.82 -1.29 15.15
CA ALA A 68 6.23 -0.07 15.68
C ALA A 68 6.67 0.21 17.12
N GLU A 69 6.75 -0.83 17.96
CA GLU A 69 7.26 -0.75 19.33
C GLU A 69 8.75 -0.37 19.35
N TRP A 70 9.55 -0.95 18.44
CA TRP A 70 10.94 -0.56 18.29
C TRP A 70 11.09 0.92 17.90
N VAL A 71 10.31 1.44 16.94
CA VAL A 71 10.36 2.86 16.57
C VAL A 71 10.04 3.74 17.79
N VAL A 72 9.00 3.40 18.55
CA VAL A 72 8.62 4.14 19.77
C VAL A 72 9.77 4.14 20.78
N GLN A 73 10.39 2.99 21.02
CA GLN A 73 11.54 2.90 21.91
C GLN A 73 12.71 3.76 21.41
N GLN A 74 13.04 3.68 20.13
CA GLN A 74 14.17 4.41 19.54
C GLN A 74 13.99 5.93 19.66
N LEU A 75 12.78 6.43 19.40
CA LEU A 75 12.45 7.85 19.56
C LEU A 75 12.57 8.30 21.04
N LYS A 76 12.15 7.46 21.99
CA LYS A 76 12.30 7.73 23.42
C LYS A 76 13.76 7.78 23.85
N GLU A 77 14.61 6.89 23.34
CA GLU A 77 16.05 6.89 23.61
C GLU A 77 16.73 8.17 23.11
N TRP A 78 16.24 8.77 22.02
CA TRP A 78 16.68 10.09 21.56
C TRP A 78 16.07 11.26 22.35
N GLY A 79 15.27 10.98 23.38
CA GLY A 79 14.68 11.98 24.27
C GLY A 79 13.35 12.56 23.79
N ILE A 80 12.69 11.91 22.83
CA ILE A 80 11.33 12.25 22.38
C ILE A 80 10.35 11.43 23.20
N SER A 81 10.13 11.86 24.45
CA SER A 81 9.39 11.08 25.47
C SER A 81 7.92 10.82 25.13
N ASP A 82 7.33 11.66 24.28
CA ASP A 82 5.93 11.58 23.87
C ASP A 82 5.68 10.50 22.79
N ALA A 83 6.71 9.82 22.28
CA ALA A 83 6.50 8.77 21.28
C ALA A 83 5.59 7.64 21.82
N HIS A 84 4.56 7.29 21.06
CA HIS A 84 3.58 6.29 21.45
C HIS A 84 2.92 5.62 20.25
N LEU A 85 2.30 4.46 20.50
CA LEU A 85 1.37 3.86 19.56
C LEU A 85 0.00 4.54 19.71
N GLU A 86 -0.53 5.06 18.61
CA GLU A 86 -1.86 5.64 18.57
C GLU A 86 -2.82 4.65 17.89
N PRO A 87 -3.76 4.04 18.64
CA PRO A 87 -4.77 3.18 18.06
C PRO A 87 -5.75 4.01 17.21
N TRP A 88 -6.03 3.55 16.00
CA TRP A 88 -6.99 4.18 15.09
C TRP A 88 -8.27 3.37 14.86
N GLY A 89 -8.35 2.16 15.40
CA GLY A 89 -9.56 1.34 15.40
C GLY A 89 -9.30 -0.12 15.09
N GLU A 90 -10.38 -0.83 14.78
CA GLU A 90 -10.32 -2.24 14.38
C GLU A 90 -9.81 -2.36 12.95
N PHE A 91 -8.64 -2.96 12.79
CA PHE A 91 -8.24 -3.62 11.54
C PHE A 91 -8.85 -5.02 11.52
N GLY A 92 -8.96 -5.63 10.34
CA GLY A 92 -9.54 -6.97 10.21
C GLY A 92 -8.61 -8.08 10.74
N ARG A 93 -8.23 -8.98 9.86
CA ARG A 93 -7.46 -10.18 10.16
C ARG A 93 -5.97 -9.89 10.23
N SER A 94 -5.29 -10.50 11.20
CA SER A 94 -3.82 -10.62 11.13
C SER A 94 -3.44 -11.78 10.23
N TRP A 95 -2.35 -11.64 9.48
CA TRP A 95 -1.75 -12.74 8.73
C TRP A 95 -0.22 -12.66 8.83
N SER A 96 0.44 -13.79 9.04
CA SER A 96 1.90 -13.89 9.11
C SER A 96 2.38 -15.17 8.43
N LEU A 97 3.40 -15.02 7.57
CA LEU A 97 4.04 -16.12 6.87
C LEU A 97 5.05 -16.81 7.79
N ARG A 98 4.88 -18.13 8.01
CA ARG A 98 5.82 -18.93 8.82
C ARG A 98 6.72 -19.83 7.99
N ARG A 99 6.16 -20.45 6.95
CA ARG A 99 6.91 -21.33 6.04
C ARG A 99 6.26 -21.35 4.67
N PHE A 100 7.09 -21.36 3.64
CA PHE A 100 6.65 -21.64 2.29
C PHE A 100 7.69 -22.49 1.55
N GLN A 101 7.22 -23.53 0.85
CA GLN A 101 8.01 -24.29 -0.11
C GLN A 101 7.09 -24.78 -1.23
N ALA A 102 7.57 -24.73 -2.47
CA ALA A 102 6.82 -25.22 -3.62
C ALA A 102 7.78 -25.84 -4.65
N HIS A 103 7.43 -27.02 -5.14
CA HIS A 103 8.25 -27.80 -6.05
C HIS A 103 7.39 -28.39 -7.16
N LEU A 104 7.78 -28.16 -8.40
CA LEU A 104 7.33 -28.99 -9.51
C LEU A 104 7.96 -30.36 -9.35
N ILE A 105 7.17 -31.42 -9.21
CA ILE A 105 7.68 -32.80 -9.03
C ILE A 105 7.47 -33.67 -10.28
N GLN A 106 6.50 -33.33 -11.13
CA GLN A 106 6.27 -33.97 -12.43
C GLN A 106 6.05 -32.91 -13.51
N PRO A 107 6.58 -33.05 -14.75
CA PRO A 107 7.31 -34.20 -15.32
C PRO A 107 8.80 -34.28 -14.99
N ARG A 108 9.35 -33.19 -14.45
CA ARG A 108 10.74 -33.13 -14.00
C ARG A 108 10.83 -32.21 -12.81
N TYR A 109 11.52 -32.68 -11.78
CA TYR A 109 11.75 -31.91 -10.57
C TYR A 109 12.34 -30.52 -10.87
N MET A 110 11.77 -29.49 -10.23
CA MET A 110 12.28 -28.13 -10.23
C MET A 110 11.72 -27.36 -9.02
N PRO A 111 12.54 -26.62 -8.24
CA PRO A 111 12.01 -25.69 -7.25
C PRO A 111 11.24 -24.57 -7.94
N LEU A 112 10.10 -24.17 -7.37
CA LEU A 112 9.32 -23.05 -7.87
C LEU A 112 9.81 -21.74 -7.23
N ILE A 113 10.02 -20.73 -8.06
CA ILE A 113 10.20 -19.34 -7.66
C ILE A 113 8.79 -18.79 -7.51
N ALA A 114 8.34 -18.70 -6.28
CA ALA A 114 6.97 -18.35 -5.96
C ALA A 114 6.87 -17.72 -4.57
N PHE A 115 5.80 -16.95 -4.33
CA PHE A 115 5.50 -16.38 -3.02
C PHE A 115 3.99 -16.45 -2.75
N PRO A 116 3.57 -16.84 -1.52
CA PRO A 116 2.17 -16.85 -1.14
C PRO A 116 1.65 -15.42 -0.97
N LYS A 117 0.37 -15.22 -1.27
CA LYS A 117 -0.33 -13.94 -1.09
C LYS A 117 -0.94 -13.85 0.31
N ALA A 118 -1.02 -12.63 0.86
CA ALA A 118 -1.51 -12.36 2.20
C ALA A 118 -2.99 -12.74 2.36
N TRP A 119 -3.38 -13.06 3.60
CA TRP A 119 -4.75 -13.45 4.00
C TRP A 119 -5.32 -14.66 3.25
N THR A 120 -4.45 -15.51 2.74
CA THR A 120 -4.81 -16.85 2.24
C THR A 120 -4.65 -17.88 3.35
N SER A 121 -5.40 -18.98 3.27
CA SER A 121 -5.21 -20.10 4.18
C SER A 121 -3.86 -20.81 3.94
N GLY A 122 -3.35 -21.47 4.99
CA GLY A 122 -2.24 -22.40 4.87
C GLY A 122 -2.67 -23.78 4.40
N THR A 123 -1.70 -24.64 4.14
CA THR A 123 -1.94 -26.06 3.86
C THR A 123 -1.91 -26.88 5.16
N SER A 124 -2.57 -28.04 5.16
CA SER A 124 -2.47 -29.00 6.28
C SER A 124 -1.20 -29.86 6.16
N GLY A 125 -0.03 -29.21 6.27
CA GLY A 125 1.27 -29.82 5.98
C GLY A 125 1.58 -29.85 4.48
N SER A 126 2.47 -30.76 4.05
CA SER A 126 2.82 -30.89 2.63
C SER A 126 1.69 -31.53 1.84
N VAL A 127 1.24 -30.87 0.77
CA VAL A 127 0.23 -31.36 -0.17
C VAL A 127 0.85 -31.64 -1.53
N HIS A 128 0.49 -32.78 -2.12
CA HIS A 128 1.01 -33.27 -3.40
C HIS A 128 -0.18 -33.42 -4.34
N SER A 129 -0.19 -32.70 -5.45
CA SER A 129 -1.36 -32.69 -6.32
C SER A 129 -1.04 -32.42 -7.79
N SER A 130 -1.85 -33.02 -8.65
CA SER A 130 -1.93 -32.65 -10.06
C SER A 130 -2.36 -31.19 -10.22
N VAL A 131 -1.73 -30.52 -11.19
CA VAL A 131 -2.04 -29.16 -11.61
C VAL A 131 -3.05 -29.20 -12.75
N VAL A 132 -4.02 -28.28 -12.74
CA VAL A 132 -4.98 -28.07 -13.84
C VAL A 132 -4.90 -26.63 -14.34
N TYR A 133 -5.12 -26.44 -15.63
CA TYR A 133 -5.20 -25.13 -16.24
C TYR A 133 -6.67 -24.73 -16.39
N ALA A 134 -7.12 -23.79 -15.56
CA ALA A 134 -8.50 -23.29 -15.54
C ALA A 134 -8.48 -21.77 -15.31
N PRO A 135 -8.14 -20.99 -16.36
CA PRO A 135 -7.96 -19.56 -16.23
C PRO A 135 -9.28 -18.84 -15.92
N PHE A 136 -9.23 -17.89 -15.00
CA PHE A 136 -10.33 -17.03 -14.57
C PHE A 136 -10.73 -16.00 -15.62
N SER A 137 -9.76 -15.47 -16.39
CA SER A 137 -10.01 -14.57 -17.52
C SER A 137 -9.57 -15.18 -18.86
N GLN A 138 -10.16 -14.69 -19.96
CA GLN A 138 -9.80 -15.15 -21.31
C GLN A 138 -8.53 -14.46 -21.82
N SER A 139 -8.27 -13.24 -21.37
CA SER A 139 -7.07 -12.48 -21.72
C SER A 139 -6.52 -11.69 -20.53
N TRP A 140 -5.26 -11.31 -20.67
CA TRP A 140 -4.56 -10.42 -19.74
C TRP A 140 -4.97 -8.95 -19.88
N GLU A 141 -5.49 -8.58 -21.05
CA GLU A 141 -5.82 -7.19 -21.41
C GLU A 141 -7.21 -6.78 -20.95
N GLU A 142 -8.02 -7.74 -20.48
CA GLU A 142 -9.28 -7.50 -19.80
C GLU A 142 -9.06 -6.92 -18.40
N SER A 143 -8.60 -5.68 -18.39
CA SER A 143 -8.46 -4.86 -17.20
C SER A 143 -9.81 -4.80 -16.46
N PRO A 144 -9.80 -4.92 -15.12
CA PRO A 144 -10.97 -4.72 -14.28
C PRO A 144 -11.29 -3.22 -14.25
N ARG A 145 -11.75 -2.67 -15.37
CA ARG A 145 -12.17 -1.25 -15.48
C ARG A 145 -13.65 -1.06 -15.22
N ASP A 146 -14.34 -2.18 -15.05
CA ASP A 146 -15.78 -2.27 -14.89
C ASP A 146 -16.08 -3.36 -13.86
N SER A 147 -16.40 -2.96 -12.62
CA SER A 147 -16.63 -3.90 -11.52
C SER A 147 -17.81 -4.83 -11.80
N SER A 148 -18.78 -4.41 -12.62
CA SER A 148 -19.89 -5.26 -13.06
C SER A 148 -19.41 -6.45 -13.90
N LYS A 149 -18.39 -6.26 -14.73
CA LYS A 149 -17.80 -7.32 -15.55
C LYS A 149 -16.98 -8.30 -14.72
N ILE A 150 -16.39 -7.85 -13.61
CA ILE A 150 -15.69 -8.75 -12.68
C ILE A 150 -16.68 -9.72 -12.08
N LEU A 151 -17.82 -9.23 -11.58
CA LEU A 151 -18.86 -10.06 -11.00
C LEU A 151 -19.42 -11.06 -12.02
N GLU A 152 -19.75 -10.61 -13.24
CA GLU A 152 -20.18 -11.49 -14.32
C GLU A 152 -19.14 -12.59 -14.63
N ARG A 153 -17.85 -12.23 -14.65
CA ARG A 153 -16.75 -13.17 -14.86
C ARG A 153 -16.65 -14.20 -13.73
N VAL A 154 -16.79 -13.76 -12.48
CA VAL A 154 -16.83 -14.65 -11.30
C VAL A 154 -17.97 -15.64 -11.43
N GLN A 155 -19.19 -15.16 -11.70
CA GLN A 155 -20.36 -16.03 -11.86
C GLN A 155 -20.20 -17.02 -13.02
N LYS A 156 -19.66 -16.57 -14.15
CA LYS A 156 -19.34 -17.44 -15.28
C LYS A 156 -18.30 -18.50 -14.90
N TYR A 157 -17.19 -18.11 -14.29
CA TYR A 157 -16.13 -19.02 -13.87
C TYR A 157 -16.65 -20.09 -12.90
N ILE A 158 -17.43 -19.68 -11.89
CA ILE A 158 -18.09 -20.58 -10.95
C ILE A 158 -18.95 -21.60 -11.72
N SER A 159 -19.80 -21.15 -12.65
CA SER A 159 -20.67 -22.04 -13.42
C SER A 159 -19.91 -23.05 -14.28
N GLU A 160 -18.78 -22.63 -14.86
CA GLU A 160 -17.97 -23.44 -15.75
C GLU A 160 -17.08 -24.43 -14.99
N GLN A 161 -16.60 -24.07 -13.80
CA GLN A 161 -15.61 -24.86 -13.04
C GLN A 161 -16.18 -25.68 -11.89
N LYS A 162 -17.45 -25.48 -11.53
CA LYS A 162 -18.10 -26.22 -10.44
C LYS A 162 -17.97 -27.74 -10.60
N GLY A 163 -17.48 -28.41 -9.57
CA GLY A 163 -17.24 -29.85 -9.52
C GLY A 163 -16.00 -30.34 -10.25
N LYS A 164 -15.14 -29.45 -10.79
CA LYS A 164 -13.97 -29.81 -11.61
C LYS A 164 -12.62 -29.60 -10.92
N LEU A 165 -12.56 -28.82 -9.84
CA LEU A 165 -11.29 -28.34 -9.27
C LEU A 165 -10.91 -28.97 -7.93
N ARG A 166 -11.81 -29.79 -7.37
CA ARG A 166 -11.59 -30.46 -6.07
C ARG A 166 -10.27 -31.22 -6.03
N GLY A 167 -9.47 -30.95 -5.00
CA GLY A 167 -8.19 -31.61 -4.77
C GLY A 167 -7.13 -31.28 -5.80
N LYS A 168 -7.25 -30.15 -6.54
CA LYS A 168 -6.30 -29.73 -7.57
C LYS A 168 -5.55 -28.47 -7.15
N ILE A 169 -4.37 -28.29 -7.74
CA ILE A 169 -3.69 -27.00 -7.82
C ILE A 169 -4.09 -26.36 -9.16
N VAL A 170 -4.54 -25.12 -9.14
CA VAL A 170 -5.19 -24.49 -10.31
C VAL A 170 -4.34 -23.34 -10.83
N LEU A 171 -3.99 -23.36 -12.11
CA LEU A 171 -3.43 -22.20 -12.82
C LEU A 171 -4.60 -21.31 -13.26
N ILE A 172 -4.74 -20.13 -12.62
CA ILE A 172 -5.93 -19.27 -12.75
C ILE A 172 -5.74 -18.07 -13.68
N ASP A 173 -4.54 -17.79 -14.14
CA ASP A 173 -4.33 -16.76 -15.17
C ASP A 173 -4.23 -17.36 -16.58
N PRO A 174 -4.68 -16.60 -17.61
CA PRO A 174 -4.48 -17.02 -18.99
C PRO A 174 -2.98 -17.08 -19.35
N ILE A 175 -2.65 -17.73 -20.46
CA ILE A 175 -1.31 -17.66 -21.03
C ILE A 175 -1.11 -16.27 -21.66
N ARG A 176 0.03 -15.62 -21.38
CA ARG A 176 0.50 -14.43 -22.09
C ARG A 176 1.86 -14.64 -22.74
N LYS A 177 2.12 -13.82 -23.75
CA LYS A 177 3.47 -13.61 -24.27
C LYS A 177 4.22 -12.68 -23.32
N LEU A 178 5.37 -13.13 -22.81
CA LEU A 178 6.26 -12.27 -22.04
C LEU A 178 6.96 -11.30 -23.00
N LYS A 179 6.99 -10.02 -22.63
CA LYS A 179 7.78 -9.02 -23.35
C LYS A 179 9.21 -9.08 -22.83
N GLU A 180 10.16 -9.19 -23.75
CA GLU A 180 11.58 -9.08 -23.41
C GLU A 180 11.87 -7.65 -22.96
N PRO A 181 12.56 -7.45 -21.81
CA PRO A 181 12.96 -6.12 -21.38
C PRO A 181 14.06 -5.61 -22.31
N THR A 182 13.70 -4.71 -23.22
CA THR A 182 14.64 -4.05 -24.17
C THR A 182 15.09 -2.68 -23.68
N GLU A 183 14.56 -2.21 -22.55
CA GLU A 183 14.81 -0.89 -21.97
C GLU A 183 15.46 -1.04 -20.60
N ALA A 184 16.18 0.00 -20.17
CA ALA A 184 16.81 0.01 -18.85
C ALA A 184 15.73 0.00 -17.74
N PRO A 185 15.90 -0.78 -16.65
CA PRO A 185 14.91 -0.87 -15.58
C PRO A 185 14.74 0.44 -14.79
N SER A 186 15.70 1.35 -14.89
CA SER A 186 15.63 2.69 -14.31
C SER A 186 16.32 3.69 -15.21
N ARG A 187 15.77 4.89 -15.31
CA ARG A 187 16.39 6.04 -16.00
C ARG A 187 16.47 7.21 -15.03
N ARG A 188 17.65 7.82 -14.91
CA ARG A 188 17.79 9.11 -14.23
C ARG A 188 17.11 10.17 -15.08
N LEU A 189 16.20 10.94 -14.49
CA LEU A 189 15.59 12.10 -15.13
C LEU A 189 16.69 13.10 -15.47
N ASP A 190 16.70 13.57 -16.72
CA ASP A 190 17.58 14.66 -17.14
C ASP A 190 16.96 16.02 -16.80
N ASP A 191 17.72 17.11 -17.01
CA ASP A 191 17.25 18.45 -16.69
C ASP A 191 15.95 18.83 -17.43
N LYS A 192 15.72 18.27 -18.62
CA LYS A 192 14.51 18.50 -19.42
C LYS A 192 13.33 17.74 -18.85
N ASP A 193 13.54 16.53 -18.34
CA ASP A 193 12.49 15.79 -17.64
C ASP A 193 12.14 16.46 -16.31
N LEU A 194 13.15 16.91 -15.55
CA LEU A 194 12.96 17.64 -14.31
C LEU A 194 12.23 18.96 -14.53
N SER A 195 12.53 19.69 -15.62
CA SER A 195 11.82 20.93 -15.92
C SER A 195 10.33 20.70 -16.17
N LYS A 196 9.95 19.57 -16.77
CA LYS A 196 8.53 19.21 -16.97
C LYS A 196 7.81 18.86 -15.66
N LEU A 197 8.53 18.41 -14.64
CA LEU A 197 7.93 18.17 -13.31
C LEU A 197 7.61 19.47 -12.57
N ASN A 198 8.24 20.59 -12.95
CA ASN A 198 7.93 21.92 -12.41
C ASN A 198 6.72 22.56 -13.10
N ASP A 199 6.27 22.02 -14.24
CA ASP A 199 5.07 22.51 -14.89
C ASP A 199 3.87 22.18 -13.99
N GLU A 200 3.15 23.21 -13.53
CA GLU A 200 1.93 22.99 -12.76
C GLU A 200 0.96 22.15 -13.59
N PRO A 201 0.33 21.11 -12.99
CA PRO A 201 -0.66 20.35 -13.70
C PRO A 201 -1.76 21.31 -14.18
N THR A 202 -2.10 21.23 -15.46
CA THR A 202 -3.22 21.99 -16.03
C THR A 202 -4.43 21.82 -15.11
N PRO A 203 -5.05 22.91 -14.63
CA PRO A 203 -6.22 22.82 -13.76
C PRO A 203 -7.27 21.91 -14.39
N PHE A 204 -7.48 20.75 -13.78
CA PHE A 204 -8.41 19.76 -14.27
C PHE A 204 -9.80 20.10 -13.74
N GLN A 205 -10.79 20.21 -14.63
CA GLN A 205 -12.17 20.24 -14.19
C GLN A 205 -12.57 18.84 -13.77
N PHE A 206 -12.93 18.68 -12.50
CA PHE A 206 -13.55 17.47 -11.99
C PHE A 206 -14.74 17.08 -12.89
N PRO A 207 -14.66 15.96 -13.63
CA PRO A 207 -15.76 15.52 -14.46
C PRO A 207 -16.93 15.17 -13.54
N GLN A 208 -18.17 15.36 -14.00
CA GLN A 208 -19.32 14.82 -13.29
C GLN A 208 -19.32 13.30 -13.43
N TRP A 209 -19.49 12.59 -12.32
CA TRP A 209 -19.63 11.13 -12.30
C TRP A 209 -20.82 10.71 -11.44
N ASP A 210 -21.42 9.58 -11.80
CA ASP A 210 -22.49 8.95 -11.04
C ASP A 210 -21.90 8.01 -9.97
N TRP A 211 -22.52 7.98 -8.80
CA TRP A 211 -22.13 7.11 -7.68
C TRP A 211 -23.15 5.99 -7.45
N PRO A 212 -22.73 4.72 -7.23
CA PRO A 212 -21.36 4.22 -7.20
C PRO A 212 -20.70 4.15 -8.59
N MET A 213 -19.42 4.48 -8.67
CA MET A 213 -18.66 4.34 -9.92
C MET A 213 -18.30 2.89 -10.15
N THR A 214 -18.95 2.27 -11.13
CA THR A 214 -18.66 0.90 -11.51
C THR A 214 -17.74 0.81 -12.73
N LYS A 215 -17.59 1.90 -13.51
CA LYS A 215 -16.80 1.91 -14.75
C LYS A 215 -15.86 3.11 -14.85
N LEU A 216 -14.59 2.85 -15.16
CA LEU A 216 -13.59 3.86 -15.51
C LEU A 216 -13.56 4.14 -17.03
N PRO A 217 -13.12 5.35 -17.46
CA PRO A 217 -12.96 5.67 -18.88
C PRO A 217 -12.05 4.68 -19.62
N ASP A 218 -12.44 4.36 -20.85
CA ASP A 218 -11.66 3.48 -21.73
C ASP A 218 -10.36 4.16 -22.21
N ASP A 219 -10.39 5.50 -22.39
CA ASP A 219 -9.24 6.32 -22.76
C ASP A 219 -8.21 6.41 -21.60
N PRO A 220 -6.91 6.12 -21.84
CA PRO A 220 -5.89 6.13 -20.79
C PRO A 220 -5.63 7.49 -20.14
N GLU A 221 -5.64 8.59 -20.90
CA GLU A 221 -5.36 9.92 -20.34
C GLU A 221 -6.56 10.42 -19.54
N GLN A 222 -7.79 10.32 -20.06
CA GLN A 222 -9.00 10.66 -19.31
C GLN A 222 -9.12 9.86 -18.01
N ARG A 223 -8.75 8.57 -18.05
CA ARG A 223 -8.75 7.71 -16.87
C ARG A 223 -7.68 8.13 -15.86
N LYS A 224 -6.47 8.45 -16.31
CA LYS A 224 -5.41 8.97 -15.46
C LYS A 224 -5.84 10.26 -14.78
N ASP A 225 -6.41 11.19 -15.52
CA ASP A 225 -6.86 12.48 -15.01
C ASP A 225 -8.02 12.32 -14.02
N LEU A 226 -9.04 11.51 -14.37
CA LEU A 226 -10.13 11.16 -13.47
C LEU A 226 -9.58 10.53 -12.19
N TYR A 227 -8.78 9.46 -12.30
CA TYR A 227 -8.27 8.73 -11.15
C TYR A 227 -7.36 9.61 -10.27
N ALA A 228 -6.60 10.53 -10.86
CA ALA A 228 -5.82 11.51 -10.10
C ALA A 228 -6.73 12.49 -9.34
N ALA A 229 -7.84 12.90 -9.93
CA ALA A 229 -8.78 13.83 -9.33
C ALA A 229 -9.64 13.20 -8.22
N LEU A 230 -10.04 11.93 -8.35
CA LEU A 230 -10.97 11.28 -7.43
C LEU A 230 -10.56 11.45 -5.94
N PRO A 231 -11.50 11.77 -5.03
CA PRO A 231 -11.24 11.71 -3.60
C PRO A 231 -10.70 10.35 -3.20
N LEU A 232 -9.81 10.31 -2.20
CA LEU A 232 -9.21 9.06 -1.73
C LEU A 232 -10.27 8.08 -1.21
N GLU A 233 -11.32 8.62 -0.58
CA GLU A 233 -12.47 7.86 -0.10
C GLU A 233 -13.20 7.13 -1.22
N VAL A 234 -13.34 7.79 -2.38
CA VAL A 234 -13.97 7.20 -3.55
C VAL A 234 -13.10 6.08 -4.11
N LYS A 235 -11.78 6.27 -4.19
CA LYS A 235 -10.87 5.22 -4.67
C LYS A 235 -10.87 4.00 -3.74
N ALA A 236 -10.89 4.23 -2.42
CA ALA A 236 -10.95 3.15 -1.43
C ALA A 236 -12.26 2.36 -1.55
N ASP A 237 -13.40 3.05 -1.65
CA ASP A 237 -14.70 2.39 -1.80
C ASP A 237 -14.82 1.63 -3.13
N MET A 238 -14.26 2.16 -4.23
CA MET A 238 -14.16 1.39 -5.49
C MET A 238 -13.39 0.08 -5.30
N TRP A 239 -12.26 0.13 -4.58
CA TRP A 239 -11.46 -1.06 -4.29
C TRP A 239 -12.27 -2.05 -3.44
N GLU A 240 -12.97 -1.58 -2.40
CA GLU A 240 -13.84 -2.41 -1.56
C GLU A 240 -14.93 -3.13 -2.39
N HIS A 241 -15.60 -2.44 -3.32
CA HIS A 241 -16.60 -3.06 -4.20
C HIS A 241 -16.00 -4.12 -5.13
N GLU A 242 -14.77 -3.92 -5.64
CA GLU A 242 -14.07 -4.95 -6.41
C GLU A 242 -13.74 -6.18 -5.56
N GLN A 243 -13.38 -5.97 -4.29
CA GLN A 243 -13.10 -7.06 -3.35
C GLN A 243 -14.31 -7.94 -3.10
N GLU A 244 -15.53 -7.39 -3.02
CA GLU A 244 -16.74 -8.21 -2.85
C GLU A 244 -16.93 -9.24 -3.98
N ALA A 245 -16.54 -8.90 -5.21
CA ALA A 245 -16.58 -9.83 -6.33
C ALA A 245 -15.50 -10.92 -6.19
N TYR A 246 -14.28 -10.54 -5.79
CA TYR A 246 -13.20 -11.49 -5.54
C TYR A 246 -13.49 -12.40 -4.34
N ASP A 247 -14.20 -11.92 -3.32
CA ASP A 247 -14.64 -12.72 -2.18
C ASP A 247 -15.57 -13.85 -2.60
N GLN A 248 -16.42 -13.66 -3.61
CA GLN A 248 -17.24 -14.74 -4.18
C GLN A 248 -16.39 -15.78 -4.92
N LEU A 249 -15.36 -15.35 -5.64
CA LEU A 249 -14.38 -16.27 -6.26
C LEU A 249 -13.61 -17.05 -5.19
N ASN A 250 -13.15 -16.37 -4.15
CA ASN A 250 -12.41 -16.94 -3.03
C ASN A 250 -13.25 -17.97 -2.27
N ALA A 251 -14.52 -17.66 -1.99
CA ALA A 251 -15.48 -18.58 -1.41
C ALA A 251 -15.65 -19.83 -2.29
N PHE A 252 -15.85 -19.64 -3.60
CA PHE A 252 -15.98 -20.76 -4.53
C PHE A 252 -14.74 -21.65 -4.54
N LEU A 253 -13.55 -21.09 -4.70
CA LEU A 253 -12.31 -21.87 -4.75
C LEU A 253 -12.12 -22.70 -3.46
N ARG A 254 -12.42 -22.11 -2.30
CA ARG A 254 -12.39 -22.81 -1.02
C ARG A 254 -13.42 -23.94 -0.97
N ASP A 255 -14.68 -23.64 -1.24
CA ASP A 255 -15.80 -24.60 -1.08
C ASP A 255 -15.74 -25.75 -2.12
N GLU A 256 -15.21 -25.45 -3.31
CA GLU A 256 -14.90 -26.42 -4.36
C GLU A 256 -13.80 -27.40 -3.91
N GLY A 257 -12.97 -27.01 -2.93
CA GLY A 257 -11.88 -27.82 -2.38
C GLY A 257 -10.60 -27.72 -3.20
N VAL A 258 -10.32 -26.55 -3.79
CA VAL A 258 -9.04 -26.25 -4.44
C VAL A 258 -7.93 -26.28 -3.39
N LEU A 259 -6.83 -26.99 -3.69
CA LEU A 259 -5.68 -27.10 -2.75
C LEU A 259 -4.80 -25.85 -2.77
N ALA A 260 -4.65 -25.23 -3.93
CA ALA A 260 -4.02 -23.93 -4.13
C ALA A 260 -4.39 -23.39 -5.50
N ALA A 261 -4.37 -22.06 -5.66
CA ALA A 261 -4.47 -21.42 -6.96
C ALA A 261 -3.21 -20.57 -7.22
N PHE A 262 -2.65 -20.73 -8.41
CA PHE A 262 -1.43 -20.06 -8.85
C PHE A 262 -1.79 -18.98 -9.85
N ASN A 263 -1.18 -17.81 -9.68
CA ASN A 263 -1.25 -16.69 -10.61
C ASN A 263 0.17 -16.21 -10.95
N MET A 264 0.31 -15.42 -12.00
CA MET A 264 1.55 -14.70 -12.33
C MET A 264 1.46 -13.27 -11.80
N ASP A 265 2.62 -12.66 -11.56
CA ASP A 265 2.68 -11.21 -11.36
C ASP A 265 2.45 -10.48 -12.68
N SER A 266 1.64 -9.42 -12.66
CA SER A 266 1.31 -8.66 -13.86
C SER A 266 2.41 -7.65 -14.24
N ARG A 267 3.25 -7.22 -13.28
CA ARG A 267 4.22 -6.12 -13.40
C ARG A 267 5.56 -6.52 -13.99
N GLY A 268 6.00 -7.76 -13.78
CA GLY A 268 7.34 -8.21 -14.16
C GLY A 268 7.39 -9.41 -15.10
N THR A 269 8.50 -9.53 -15.84
CA THR A 269 8.90 -10.72 -16.60
C THR A 269 10.29 -11.24 -16.18
N GLY A 270 10.95 -10.59 -15.20
CA GLY A 270 12.36 -10.80 -14.85
C GLY A 270 12.62 -11.39 -13.47
N GLY A 271 11.68 -12.18 -12.94
CA GLY A 271 11.85 -12.86 -11.63
C GLY A 271 11.57 -12.01 -10.39
N ILE A 272 11.20 -10.74 -10.55
CA ILE A 272 10.61 -9.94 -9.46
C ILE A 272 9.15 -10.37 -9.32
N LEU A 273 8.78 -10.83 -8.13
CA LEU A 273 7.42 -11.24 -7.80
C LEU A 273 6.85 -10.30 -6.76
N PHE A 274 5.62 -9.86 -7.01
CA PHE A 274 4.86 -9.08 -6.06
C PHE A 274 3.70 -9.94 -5.56
N ALA A 275 3.83 -10.45 -4.34
CA ALA A 275 2.79 -11.22 -3.69
C ALA A 275 2.16 -10.36 -2.59
N GLU A 276 1.10 -9.66 -2.98
CA GLU A 276 0.36 -8.74 -2.12
C GLU A 276 -0.88 -9.45 -1.57
N GLU A 277 -2.05 -8.79 -1.64
CA GLU A 277 -3.31 -9.32 -1.16
C GLU A 277 -3.81 -10.51 -1.98
N GLY A 278 -4.06 -11.65 -1.31
CA GLY A 278 -4.71 -12.82 -1.90
C GLY A 278 -6.16 -12.95 -1.49
N GLY A 279 -6.45 -12.81 -0.19
CA GLY A 279 -7.79 -12.80 0.36
C GLY A 279 -8.11 -11.48 1.04
N SER A 280 -9.40 -11.25 1.30
CA SER A 280 -9.85 -10.09 2.06
C SER A 280 -9.34 -10.14 3.50
N TRP A 281 -8.74 -9.03 3.92
CA TRP A 281 -8.33 -8.82 5.29
C TRP A 281 -9.52 -8.51 6.21
N HIS A 282 -10.72 -8.21 5.70
CA HIS A 282 -11.89 -7.94 6.52
C HIS A 282 -12.33 -9.17 7.33
N THR A 283 -12.64 -8.96 8.62
CA THR A 283 -13.23 -9.99 9.49
C THR A 283 -14.51 -10.55 8.87
N GLY A 284 -14.68 -11.87 8.87
CA GLY A 284 -15.86 -12.55 8.32
C GLY A 284 -15.88 -12.75 6.80
N ALA A 285 -14.99 -12.12 6.02
CA ALA A 285 -14.90 -12.33 4.58
C ALA A 285 -14.46 -13.77 4.21
N PRO A 286 -14.77 -14.33 3.04
CA PRO A 286 -14.30 -15.66 2.67
C PRO A 286 -12.77 -15.79 2.65
N ILE A 287 -12.21 -16.70 3.45
CA ILE A 287 -10.77 -17.05 3.37
C ILE A 287 -10.55 -17.93 2.12
N PRO A 288 -9.72 -17.53 1.15
CA PRO A 288 -9.40 -18.38 0.01
C PRO A 288 -8.46 -19.54 0.38
N PRO A 289 -8.36 -20.58 -0.48
CA PRO A 289 -7.23 -21.50 -0.44
C PRO A 289 -5.90 -20.74 -0.63
N PRO A 290 -4.74 -21.39 -0.44
CA PRO A 290 -3.45 -20.79 -0.79
C PRO A 290 -3.47 -20.16 -2.18
N LEU A 291 -3.27 -18.84 -2.27
CA LEU A 291 -3.03 -18.13 -3.52
C LEU A 291 -1.57 -17.80 -3.61
N ILE A 292 -0.92 -18.20 -4.70
CA ILE A 292 0.53 -18.17 -4.83
C ILE A 292 0.90 -17.51 -6.16
N VAL A 293 1.70 -16.46 -6.08
CA VAL A 293 2.31 -15.85 -7.24
C VAL A 293 3.50 -16.70 -7.65
N VAL A 294 3.52 -17.17 -8.91
CA VAL A 294 4.61 -17.96 -9.48
C VAL A 294 5.32 -17.13 -10.54
N GLU A 295 6.64 -17.31 -10.65
CA GLU A 295 7.42 -16.70 -11.71
C GLU A 295 6.82 -16.98 -13.09
N PRO A 296 6.65 -15.96 -13.94
CA PRO A 296 5.89 -16.09 -15.17
C PRO A 296 6.37 -17.21 -16.10
N GLU A 297 7.67 -17.40 -16.30
CA GLU A 297 8.16 -18.47 -17.17
C GLU A 297 7.90 -19.86 -16.59
N GLN A 298 8.06 -20.06 -15.28
CA GLN A 298 7.72 -21.33 -14.62
C GLN A 298 6.21 -21.62 -14.67
N TYR A 299 5.37 -20.61 -14.45
CA TYR A 299 3.92 -20.71 -14.61
C TYR A 299 3.54 -21.11 -16.05
N LEU A 300 4.06 -20.37 -17.04
CA LEU A 300 3.78 -20.60 -18.45
C LEU A 300 4.29 -21.97 -18.91
N ARG A 301 5.42 -22.44 -18.37
CA ARG A 301 5.90 -23.79 -18.63
C ARG A 301 4.88 -24.84 -18.17
N MET A 302 4.34 -24.72 -16.94
CA MET A 302 3.30 -25.64 -16.47
C MET A 302 2.06 -25.59 -17.37
N ALA A 303 1.61 -24.39 -17.76
CA ALA A 303 0.47 -24.22 -18.65
C ALA A 303 0.71 -24.88 -20.03
N ARG A 304 1.88 -24.68 -20.64
CA ARG A 304 2.26 -25.31 -21.93
C ARG A 304 2.35 -26.84 -21.83
N LEU A 305 2.84 -27.38 -20.71
CA LEU A 305 2.87 -28.84 -20.49
C LEU A 305 1.45 -29.41 -20.47
N LEU A 306 0.55 -28.77 -19.73
CA LEU A 306 -0.86 -29.17 -19.64
C LEU A 306 -1.57 -29.08 -21.00
N GLN A 307 -1.32 -28.02 -21.80
CA GLN A 307 -1.85 -27.92 -23.17
C GLN A 307 -1.38 -29.06 -24.08
N ASN A 308 -0.16 -29.54 -23.87
CA ASN A 308 0.39 -30.69 -24.60
C ASN A 308 0.04 -32.04 -23.94
N LYS A 309 -0.91 -32.06 -23.00
CA LYS A 309 -1.37 -33.26 -22.28
C LYS A 309 -0.27 -33.98 -21.51
N ILE A 310 0.78 -33.25 -21.12
CA ILE A 310 1.84 -33.75 -20.25
C ILE A 310 1.40 -33.48 -18.81
N PRO A 311 1.30 -34.50 -17.95
CA PRO A 311 0.87 -34.29 -16.57
C PRO A 311 1.87 -33.45 -15.78
N VAL A 312 1.33 -32.61 -14.91
CA VAL A 312 2.07 -31.70 -14.04
C VAL A 312 1.62 -31.98 -12.61
N GLU A 313 2.56 -32.20 -11.70
CA GLU A 313 2.31 -32.36 -10.28
C GLU A 313 3.21 -31.44 -9.49
N VAL A 314 2.66 -30.86 -8.42
CA VAL A 314 3.35 -29.94 -7.52
C VAL A 314 3.23 -30.44 -6.09
N GLU A 315 4.35 -30.36 -5.38
CA GLU A 315 4.42 -30.43 -3.93
C GLU A 315 4.43 -28.99 -3.37
N LEU A 316 3.56 -28.73 -2.38
CA LEU A 316 3.41 -27.41 -1.76
C LEU A 316 3.26 -27.57 -0.25
N GLN A 317 3.93 -26.72 0.53
CA GLN A 317 3.60 -26.49 1.93
C GLN A 317 3.60 -24.99 2.21
N LEU A 318 2.52 -24.51 2.83
CA LEU A 318 2.35 -23.14 3.28
C LEU A 318 1.86 -23.16 4.72
N ASP A 319 2.71 -22.72 5.65
CA ASP A 319 2.34 -22.54 7.04
C ASP A 319 2.17 -21.04 7.31
N VAL A 320 0.99 -20.66 7.80
CA VAL A 320 0.62 -19.27 8.12
C VAL A 320 0.01 -19.22 9.52
N ASP A 321 0.31 -18.14 10.23
CA ASP A 321 -0.44 -17.76 11.43
C ASP A 321 -1.47 -16.71 11.03
N MET A 322 -2.74 -17.01 11.26
CA MET A 322 -3.83 -16.10 10.97
C MET A 322 -4.77 -16.02 12.17
N LYS A 323 -5.18 -14.81 12.53
CA LYS A 323 -6.23 -14.56 13.51
C LYS A 323 -7.37 -13.87 12.78
N GLU A 324 -8.56 -14.39 13.01
CA GLU A 324 -9.78 -13.90 12.34
C GLU A 324 -10.09 -12.43 12.65
N GLY A 325 -9.50 -11.88 13.72
CA GLY A 325 -9.66 -10.48 14.08
C GLY A 325 -11.01 -10.18 14.73
N PRO A 326 -11.40 -8.89 14.79
CA PRO A 326 -10.57 -7.76 14.38
C PRO A 326 -9.32 -7.62 15.26
N VAL A 327 -8.20 -7.19 14.67
CA VAL A 327 -6.99 -6.81 15.39
C VAL A 327 -6.90 -5.30 15.49
N GLN A 328 -6.26 -4.76 16.52
CA GLN A 328 -6.11 -3.31 16.68
C GLN A 328 -5.14 -2.77 15.62
N GLY A 329 -5.56 -1.77 14.86
CA GLY A 329 -4.69 -0.96 14.02
C GLY A 329 -3.99 0.13 14.83
N ASN A 330 -2.68 0.31 14.66
CA ASN A 330 -1.85 1.25 15.41
C ASN A 330 -0.99 2.09 14.46
N ASN A 331 -0.95 3.41 14.69
CA ASN A 331 0.06 4.30 14.12
C ASN A 331 1.18 4.52 15.14
N VAL A 332 2.35 5.01 14.70
CA VAL A 332 3.36 5.59 15.59
C VAL A 332 3.27 7.11 15.50
N VAL A 333 3.06 7.77 16.64
CA VAL A 333 2.99 9.24 16.72
C VAL A 333 4.00 9.74 17.74
N ALA A 334 4.66 10.85 17.44
CA ALA A 334 5.58 11.50 18.38
C ALA A 334 5.68 13.01 18.11
N GLU A 335 5.93 13.79 19.15
CA GLU A 335 6.04 15.25 19.05
C GLU A 335 7.34 15.83 19.64
N ILE A 336 7.83 16.87 18.99
CA ILE A 336 8.73 17.86 19.59
C ILE A 336 7.89 19.15 19.78
N PRO A 337 7.52 19.51 21.02
CA PRO A 337 6.67 20.66 21.28
C PRO A 337 7.31 21.98 20.80
N GLY A 338 6.49 22.83 20.20
CA GLY A 338 6.87 24.19 19.83
C GLY A 338 6.80 25.19 20.99
N GLY A 339 7.29 26.41 20.74
CA GLY A 339 7.22 27.55 21.64
C GLY A 339 5.97 28.42 21.37
N LYS A 340 6.18 29.58 20.72
CA LYS A 340 5.16 30.63 20.58
C LYS A 340 3.91 30.20 19.81
N LYS A 341 4.04 29.23 18.91
CA LYS A 341 3.00 28.73 18.00
C LYS A 341 2.81 27.22 18.19
N LYS A 342 2.89 26.74 19.43
CA LYS A 342 2.81 25.30 19.76
C LYS A 342 1.53 24.60 19.26
N ASP A 343 0.45 25.34 19.02
CA ASP A 343 -0.80 24.81 18.49
C ASP A 343 -0.81 24.72 16.95
N GLU A 344 0.19 25.31 16.27
CA GLU A 344 0.44 25.11 14.84
C GLU A 344 1.39 23.91 14.67
N ILE A 345 1.04 22.98 13.77
CA ILE A 345 1.76 21.71 13.60
C ILE A 345 2.48 21.68 12.24
N VAL A 346 3.76 21.33 12.25
CA VAL A 346 4.50 20.89 11.06
C VAL A 346 4.60 19.37 11.11
N MET A 347 4.03 18.69 10.12
CA MET A 347 3.91 17.24 10.12
C MET A 347 4.84 16.58 9.10
N LEU A 348 5.49 15.50 9.51
CA LEU A 348 6.33 14.64 8.68
C LEU A 348 5.91 13.19 8.90
N GLY A 349 5.93 12.39 7.84
CA GLY A 349 5.47 11.02 7.94
C GLY A 349 5.84 10.15 6.75
N GLY A 350 5.67 8.86 6.97
CA GLY A 350 5.72 7.77 6.00
C GLY A 350 4.79 6.66 6.48
N HIS A 351 4.58 5.61 5.71
CA HIS A 351 3.90 4.43 6.23
C HIS A 351 4.92 3.38 6.67
N LEU A 352 4.66 2.81 7.83
CA LEU A 352 5.51 1.83 8.48
C LEU A 352 5.20 0.42 8.01
N ASP A 353 3.95 0.15 7.63
CA ASP A 353 3.57 -1.13 7.07
C ASP A 353 4.24 -1.41 5.72
N SER A 354 4.32 -2.69 5.37
CA SER A 354 4.83 -3.16 4.08
C SER A 354 4.25 -4.51 3.71
N TRP A 355 4.30 -4.87 2.44
CA TRP A 355 3.99 -6.23 2.01
C TRP A 355 4.99 -7.27 2.52
N HIS A 356 4.47 -8.46 2.83
CA HIS A 356 5.22 -9.56 3.42
C HIS A 356 6.19 -10.26 2.46
N SER A 357 6.05 -10.05 1.14
CA SER A 357 6.89 -10.70 0.12
C SER A 357 8.27 -10.06 -0.03
N GLY A 358 8.52 -8.94 0.65
CA GLY A 358 9.81 -8.27 0.71
C GLY A 358 10.18 -7.88 2.14
N THR A 359 10.96 -6.81 2.28
CA THR A 359 11.32 -6.23 3.59
C THR A 359 10.87 -4.78 3.74
N GLY A 360 10.10 -4.28 2.76
CA GLY A 360 9.62 -2.90 2.74
C GLY A 360 10.71 -1.85 2.91
N ALA A 361 11.90 -2.08 2.34
CA ALA A 361 13.02 -1.15 2.47
C ALA A 361 12.77 0.15 1.70
N THR A 362 12.40 0.05 0.42
CA THR A 362 12.03 1.22 -0.39
C THR A 362 10.59 1.67 -0.15
N ASP A 363 9.72 0.72 0.24
CA ASP A 363 8.29 0.92 0.39
C ASP A 363 7.83 0.37 1.77
N ASN A 364 7.84 1.19 2.83
CA ASN A 364 8.37 2.56 2.89
C ASN A 364 9.29 2.78 4.11
N GLY A 365 10.19 1.81 4.32
CA GLY A 365 11.24 1.88 5.32
C GLY A 365 12.17 3.08 5.11
N ALA A 366 12.45 3.46 3.87
CA ALA A 366 13.29 4.60 3.53
C ALA A 366 12.65 5.93 3.98
N GLY A 367 11.36 6.15 3.71
CA GLY A 367 10.64 7.34 4.18
C GLY A 367 10.53 7.38 5.70
N CYS A 368 10.27 6.23 6.34
CA CYS A 368 10.27 6.11 7.80
C CYS A 368 11.64 6.43 8.40
N ALA A 369 12.73 5.88 7.86
CA ALA A 369 14.09 6.09 8.34
C ALA A 369 14.53 7.55 8.26
N VAL A 370 14.18 8.24 7.17
CA VAL A 370 14.43 9.68 7.01
C VAL A 370 13.59 10.50 7.98
N THR A 371 12.30 10.16 8.15
CA THR A 371 11.39 10.85 9.07
C THR A 371 11.87 10.73 10.53
N MET A 372 12.30 9.54 10.94
CA MET A 372 12.91 9.30 12.25
C MET A 372 14.20 10.12 12.43
N GLU A 373 15.05 10.18 11.41
CA GLU A 373 16.28 10.95 11.46
C GLU A 373 16.02 12.45 11.61
N VAL A 374 15.02 13.00 10.91
CA VAL A 374 14.63 14.40 11.08
C VAL A 374 14.28 14.69 12.54
N MET A 375 13.50 13.82 13.20
CA MET A 375 13.17 13.99 14.61
C MET A 375 14.41 13.92 15.51
N ARG A 376 15.33 12.99 15.27
CA ARG A 376 16.60 12.88 16.01
C ARG A 376 17.45 14.14 15.88
N VAL A 377 17.65 14.63 14.65
CA VAL A 377 18.46 15.83 14.36
C VAL A 377 17.88 17.06 15.06
N LEU A 378 16.57 17.30 14.93
CA LEU A 378 15.90 18.42 15.58
C LEU A 378 16.04 18.36 17.11
N LYS A 379 15.93 17.17 17.68
CA LYS A 379 16.08 16.95 19.11
C LYS A 379 17.51 17.14 19.59
N ALA A 380 18.50 16.63 18.86
CA ALA A 380 19.93 16.76 19.18
C ALA A 380 20.40 18.22 19.15
N LEU A 381 19.93 19.00 18.18
CA LEU A 381 20.27 20.42 18.05
C LEU A 381 19.56 21.32 19.07
N ASN A 382 18.52 20.81 19.75
CA ASN A 382 17.70 21.52 20.73
C ASN A 382 17.29 22.93 20.23
N LEU A 383 16.78 22.98 19.00
CA LEU A 383 16.40 24.23 18.34
C LEU A 383 15.15 24.83 19.01
N ASN A 384 15.10 26.17 19.06
CA ASN A 384 13.91 26.88 19.53
C ASN A 384 12.87 26.96 18.40
N LEU A 385 12.06 25.91 18.27
CA LEU A 385 11.02 25.81 17.25
C LEU A 385 9.77 26.57 17.71
N ASP A 386 9.23 27.47 16.89
CA ASP A 386 7.98 28.16 17.23
C ASP A 386 6.78 27.20 17.19
N ARG A 387 6.78 26.25 16.25
CA ARG A 387 5.71 25.30 15.97
C ARG A 387 6.03 23.91 16.49
N THR A 388 5.00 23.15 16.81
CA THR A 388 5.16 21.73 17.16
C THR A 388 5.50 20.94 15.92
N VAL A 389 6.50 20.08 16.03
CA VAL A 389 6.89 19.15 14.96
C VAL A 389 6.34 17.78 15.32
N ARG A 390 5.49 17.22 14.46
CA ARG A 390 4.82 15.94 14.70
C ARG A 390 5.25 14.90 13.65
N LEU A 391 5.73 13.77 14.15
CA LEU A 391 5.97 12.57 13.35
C LEU A 391 4.72 11.71 13.37
N GLY A 392 4.35 11.19 12.20
CA GLY A 392 3.34 10.15 12.04
C GLY A 392 3.84 9.04 11.11
N LEU A 393 4.04 7.85 11.65
CA LEU A 393 4.27 6.66 10.84
C LEU A 393 2.99 5.82 10.80
N TRP A 394 2.43 5.67 9.61
CA TRP A 394 1.09 5.13 9.40
C TRP A 394 1.10 3.62 9.22
N SER A 395 0.03 2.94 9.65
CA SER A 395 -0.24 1.57 9.24
C SER A 395 -1.42 1.50 8.28
N GLY A 396 -1.57 0.41 7.54
CA GLY A 396 -2.71 0.21 6.64
C GLY A 396 -2.69 1.14 5.44
N GLU A 397 -1.52 1.67 5.08
CA GLU A 397 -1.33 2.42 3.84
C GLU A 397 -1.54 1.49 2.65
N GLU A 398 -0.91 0.32 2.73
CA GLU A 398 -0.92 -0.74 1.72
C GLU A 398 -2.33 -1.32 1.49
N GLN A 399 -3.28 -1.04 2.39
CA GLN A 399 -4.69 -1.45 2.31
C GLN A 399 -5.63 -0.26 2.03
N ALA A 400 -5.15 0.85 1.48
CA ALA A 400 -5.89 2.08 1.17
C ALA A 400 -5.92 3.15 2.29
N LEU A 401 -4.73 3.48 2.81
CA LEU A 401 -4.47 4.68 3.63
C LEU A 401 -5.22 4.72 4.97
N TYR A 402 -5.55 3.56 5.54
CA TYR A 402 -6.43 3.46 6.71
C TYR A 402 -5.90 4.25 7.92
N GLY A 403 -4.63 4.05 8.31
CA GLY A 403 -4.05 4.70 9.48
C GLY A 403 -4.04 6.22 9.39
N SER A 404 -3.65 6.78 8.24
CA SER A 404 -3.61 8.24 8.04
C SER A 404 -5.01 8.84 7.91
N ARG A 405 -5.94 8.18 7.21
CA ARG A 405 -7.35 8.63 7.09
C ARG A 405 -8.03 8.73 8.46
N TYR A 406 -7.89 7.70 9.29
CA TYR A 406 -8.44 7.73 10.65
C TYR A 406 -7.80 8.81 11.51
N TYR A 407 -6.48 8.97 11.41
CA TYR A 407 -5.76 10.00 12.13
C TYR A 407 -6.28 11.41 11.78
N ILE A 408 -6.51 11.69 10.49
CA ILE A 408 -7.09 12.97 10.05
C ILE A 408 -8.52 13.15 10.59
N ARG A 409 -9.38 12.14 10.41
CA ARG A 409 -10.77 12.17 10.89
C ARG A 409 -10.87 12.47 12.39
N LYS A 410 -10.01 11.84 13.18
CA LYS A 410 -9.99 11.95 14.65
C LYS A 410 -9.44 13.30 15.12
N ASN A 411 -8.38 13.81 14.47
CA ASN A 411 -7.60 14.94 15.01
C ASN A 411 -7.88 16.30 14.34
N PHE A 412 -8.30 16.31 13.07
CA PHE A 412 -8.53 17.55 12.31
C PHE A 412 -9.97 17.67 11.80
N GLY A 413 -10.63 16.53 11.59
CA GLY A 413 -12.02 16.43 11.19
C GLY A 413 -12.18 15.55 9.96
N ASP A 414 -13.42 15.17 9.68
CA ASP A 414 -13.72 14.19 8.65
C ASP A 414 -13.90 14.85 7.27
N PRO A 415 -13.00 14.57 6.29
CA PRO A 415 -13.08 15.17 4.95
C PRO A 415 -14.39 14.92 4.22
N VAL A 416 -15.15 13.88 4.61
CA VAL A 416 -16.45 13.55 4.02
C VAL A 416 -17.57 14.45 4.55
N THR A 417 -17.51 14.85 5.82
CA THR A 417 -18.60 15.56 6.50
C THR A 417 -18.28 17.01 6.82
N MET A 418 -17.00 17.42 6.76
CA MET A 418 -16.60 18.81 6.85
C MET A 418 -17.08 19.58 5.61
N LYS A 419 -17.95 20.56 5.85
CA LYS A 419 -18.40 21.55 4.85
C LYS A 419 -17.50 22.77 4.84
#